data_AF-A0A0Q9A314-F1
#
_entry.id   AF-A0A0Q9A314-F1
#
_cell.length_a   1.000
_cell.length_b   1.000
_cell.length_c   1.000
_cell.angle_alpha   90.00
_cell.angle_beta   90.00
_cell.angle_gamma   90.00
#
_symmetry.space_group_name_H-M   'P 1'
#
loop_
_entity.id
_entity.type
_entity.pdbx_description
1 polymer ?
#
loop_
_entity_poly.entity_id
_entity_poly.type
_entity_poly.pdbx_seq_one_letter_code
_entity_poly.pdbx_strand_id
1 'polypeptide(L)'
;MKKSILIVAAILLIISCKKADAAACEECVILYFETPQPINDSELNSFPNKFKGLYMNSDSTFIRIEEDRILEEYSWKLKIHKLTLDSTKTEYNIVNGKLNKKRYE
;
A
#
# COMPACT_ATOMS: atom_id res chain seq x y z
N MET A 1 -13.58 -44.04 -14.10
CA MET A 1 -13.90 -43.14 -12.98
C MET A 1 -12.68 -42.34 -12.50
N LYS A 2 -11.52 -42.95 -12.21
CA LYS A 2 -10.31 -42.21 -11.78
C LYS A 2 -9.77 -41.17 -12.81
N LYS A 3 -9.79 -41.50 -14.10
CA LYS A 3 -9.36 -40.58 -15.18
C LYS A 3 -10.27 -39.36 -15.34
N SER A 4 -11.58 -39.57 -15.20
CA SER A 4 -12.61 -38.53 -15.28
C SER A 4 -12.46 -37.51 -14.15
N ILE A 5 -12.18 -37.98 -12.93
CA ILE A 5 -11.93 -37.13 -11.75
C ILE A 5 -10.71 -36.24 -11.98
N LEU A 6 -9.66 -36.76 -12.62
CA LEU A 6 -8.43 -36.03 -12.91
C LEU A 6 -8.65 -34.90 -13.93
N ILE A 7 -9.48 -35.14 -14.94
CA ILE A 7 -9.87 -34.12 -15.93
C ILE A 7 -10.72 -33.03 -15.27
N VAL A 8 -11.68 -33.41 -14.43
CA VAL A 8 -12.52 -32.45 -13.69
C VAL A 8 -11.67 -31.60 -12.74
N ALA A 9 -10.73 -32.21 -12.02
CA ALA A 9 -9.79 -31.49 -11.15
C ALA A 9 -8.91 -30.51 -11.93
N ALA A 10 -8.41 -30.90 -13.11
CA ALA A 10 -7.62 -30.01 -13.96
C ALA A 10 -8.43 -28.80 -14.44
N ILE A 11 -9.69 -29.02 -14.85
CA ILE A 11 -10.59 -27.93 -15.27
C ILE A 11 -10.86 -26.97 -14.11
N LEU A 12 -11.15 -27.48 -12.90
CA LEU A 12 -11.39 -26.65 -11.72
C LEU A 12 -10.17 -25.80 -11.33
N LEU A 13 -8.95 -26.34 -11.47
CA LEU A 13 -7.72 -25.59 -11.20
C LEU A 13 -7.50 -24.43 -12.17
N ILE A 14 -7.87 -24.60 -13.45
CA ILE A 14 -7.74 -23.54 -14.47
C ILE A 14 -8.76 -22.42 -14.21
N ILE A 15 -9.98 -22.76 -13.78
CA ILE A 15 -11.04 -21.76 -13.51
C ILE A 15 -10.76 -20.99 -12.21
N SER A 16 -10.12 -21.62 -11.23
CA SER A 16 -9.80 -21.01 -9.93
C SER A 16 -8.71 -19.92 -9.99
N CYS A 17 -7.99 -19.79 -11.11
CA CYS A 17 -6.92 -18.81 -11.27
C CYS A 17 -7.40 -17.47 -11.86
N LYS A 18 -8.71 -17.19 -11.84
CA LYS A 18 -9.21 -15.87 -12.19
C LYS A 18 -8.82 -14.88 -11.08
N LYS A 19 -7.87 -13.99 -11.39
CA LYS A 19 -7.54 -12.83 -10.56
C LYS A 19 -8.84 -12.04 -10.41
N ALA A 20 -9.43 -12.05 -9.22
CA ALA A 20 -10.61 -11.24 -8.94
C ALA A 20 -10.16 -9.78 -8.90
N ASP A 21 -10.92 -8.89 -9.53
CA ASP A 21 -10.66 -7.45 -9.42
C ASP A 21 -10.73 -7.06 -7.94
N ALA A 22 -9.67 -6.42 -7.47
CA ALA A 22 -9.66 -5.88 -6.13
C ALA A 22 -10.76 -4.82 -6.03
N ALA A 23 -11.61 -4.90 -5.00
CA ALA A 23 -12.62 -3.88 -4.77
C ALA A 23 -11.95 -2.50 -4.68
N ALA A 24 -12.62 -1.48 -5.22
CA ALA A 24 -12.19 -0.10 -5.07
C ALA A 24 -12.03 0.21 -3.57
N CYS A 25 -10.84 0.63 -3.18
CA CYS A 25 -10.50 0.87 -1.79
C CYS A 25 -11.09 2.20 -1.31
N GLU A 26 -11.77 2.21 -0.17
CA GLU A 26 -12.54 3.36 0.34
C GLU A 26 -11.68 4.57 0.70
N GLU A 27 -10.41 4.37 1.08
CA GLU A 27 -9.47 5.44 1.43
C GLU A 27 -8.35 5.63 0.38
N CYS A 28 -8.51 5.07 -0.82
CA CYS A 28 -7.47 5.16 -1.85
C CYS A 28 -7.52 6.47 -2.62
N VAL A 29 -6.38 6.82 -3.21
CA VAL A 29 -6.24 7.95 -4.12
C VAL A 29 -7.25 7.81 -5.25
N ILE A 30 -8.15 8.80 -5.37
CA ILE A 30 -9.10 8.88 -6.48
C ILE A 30 -8.36 9.43 -7.69
N LEU A 31 -8.17 8.60 -8.72
CA LEU A 31 -7.57 9.00 -9.99
C LEU A 31 -8.67 9.42 -10.96
N TYR A 32 -8.62 10.68 -11.40
CA TYR A 32 -9.49 11.20 -12.45
C TYR A 32 -8.78 11.12 -13.80
N PHE A 33 -9.47 10.57 -14.81
CA PHE A 33 -8.98 10.51 -16.18
C PHE A 33 -9.73 11.53 -17.03
N GLU A 34 -8.99 12.30 -17.84
CA GLU A 34 -9.61 13.25 -18.78
C GLU A 34 -10.45 12.55 -19.85
N THR A 35 -10.03 11.34 -20.23
CA THR A 35 -10.74 10.48 -21.20
C THR A 35 -11.27 9.22 -20.51
N PRO A 36 -12.45 8.71 -20.91
CA PRO A 36 -12.97 7.44 -20.40
C PRO A 36 -11.95 6.32 -20.52
N GLN A 37 -11.88 5.45 -19.52
CA GLN A 37 -11.06 4.25 -19.61
C GLN A 37 -11.61 3.31 -20.70
N PRO A 38 -10.74 2.52 -21.36
CA PRO A 38 -11.16 1.60 -22.41
C PRO A 38 -12.21 0.60 -21.89
N ILE A 39 -13.26 0.36 -22.68
CA ILE A 39 -14.34 -0.60 -22.32
C ILE A 39 -13.85 -2.05 -22.30
N ASN A 40 -12.77 -2.36 -23.02
CA ASN A 40 -12.18 -3.69 -23.09
C ASN A 40 -10.74 -3.66 -22.58
N ASP A 41 -10.60 -3.51 -21.27
CA ASP A 41 -9.34 -3.50 -20.52
C ASP A 41 -8.94 -4.91 -20.02
N SER A 42 -9.74 -5.93 -20.32
CA SER A 42 -9.49 -7.32 -19.90
C SER A 42 -8.14 -7.88 -20.37
N GLU A 43 -7.54 -7.30 -21.42
CA GLU A 43 -6.20 -7.66 -21.91
C GLU A 43 -5.07 -6.83 -21.30
N LEU A 44 -5.38 -5.77 -20.55
CA LEU A 44 -4.39 -4.92 -19.90
C LEU A 44 -3.97 -5.56 -18.57
N ASN A 45 -2.82 -6.22 -18.57
CA ASN A 45 -2.29 -6.89 -17.38
C ASN A 45 -1.19 -6.10 -16.65
N SER A 46 -0.69 -5.01 -17.25
CA SER A 46 0.47 -4.29 -16.75
C SER A 46 0.54 -2.85 -17.22
N PHE A 47 1.25 -2.02 -16.46
CA PHE A 47 1.57 -0.65 -16.88
C PHE A 47 2.61 -0.65 -18.01
N PRO A 48 2.54 0.29 -18.97
CA PRO A 48 3.59 0.45 -19.98
C PRO A 48 4.97 0.71 -19.36
N ASN A 49 6.02 0.05 -19.89
CA ASN A 49 7.39 0.15 -19.36
C ASN A 49 7.90 1.59 -19.21
N LYS A 50 7.47 2.52 -20.07
CA LYS A 50 7.86 3.94 -20.01
C LYS A 50 7.40 4.65 -18.73
N PHE A 51 6.39 4.11 -18.04
CA PHE A 51 5.85 4.67 -16.81
C PHE A 51 6.38 3.97 -15.57
N LYS A 52 6.97 2.78 -15.68
CA LYS A 52 7.51 2.05 -14.53
C LYS A 52 8.70 2.80 -13.94
N GLY A 53 8.75 2.92 -12.62
CA GLY A 53 9.82 3.63 -11.94
C GLY A 53 9.41 4.25 -10.61
N LEU A 54 10.37 4.93 -9.99
CA LEU A 54 10.19 5.70 -8.78
C LEU A 54 10.26 7.19 -9.12
N TYR A 55 9.17 7.89 -8.81
CA TYR A 55 9.02 9.34 -9.01
C TYR A 55 8.98 10.00 -7.65
N MET A 56 9.52 11.21 -7.55
CA MET A 56 9.56 11.99 -6.32
C MET A 56 9.17 13.43 -6.63
N ASN A 57 8.25 14.01 -5.85
CA ASN A 57 7.91 15.42 -5.94
C ASN A 57 8.83 16.28 -5.04
N SER A 58 8.64 17.60 -5.07
CA SER A 58 9.40 18.54 -4.22
C SER A 58 9.25 18.29 -2.72
N ASP A 59 8.12 17.70 -2.32
CA ASP A 59 7.74 17.49 -0.92
C ASP A 59 8.23 16.13 -0.38
N SER A 60 9.06 15.41 -1.16
CA SER A 60 9.55 14.07 -0.83
C SER A 60 8.44 13.02 -0.69
N THR A 61 7.30 13.24 -1.34
CA THR A 61 6.32 12.18 -1.61
C THR A 61 6.81 11.37 -2.81
N PHE A 62 6.80 10.05 -2.66
CA PHE A 62 7.26 9.12 -3.67
C PHE A 62 6.06 8.41 -4.30
N ILE A 63 6.07 8.29 -5.62
CA ILE A 63 5.15 7.42 -6.37
C ILE A 63 5.98 6.33 -7.02
N ARG A 64 5.68 5.07 -6.72
CA ARG A 64 6.29 3.91 -7.36
C ARG A 64 5.29 3.24 -8.28
N ILE A 65 5.63 3.14 -9.55
CA ILE A 65 4.84 2.43 -10.56
C ILE A 65 5.55 1.11 -10.85
N GLU A 66 4.91 0.01 -10.49
CA GLU A 66 5.40 -1.36 -10.71
C GLU A 66 4.66 -2.02 -11.89
N GLU A 67 4.76 -3.35 -12.01
CA GLU A 67 4.10 -4.10 -13.08
C GLU A 67 2.58 -3.93 -13.04
N ASP A 68 1.98 -4.14 -11.87
CA ASP A 68 0.53 -4.29 -11.69
C ASP A 68 -0.07 -3.34 -10.63
N ARG A 69 0.73 -2.41 -10.09
CA ARG A 69 0.30 -1.50 -9.03
C ARG A 69 1.02 -0.15 -9.06
N ILE A 70 0.36 0.84 -8.50
CA ILE A 70 0.92 2.16 -8.19
C ILE A 70 0.91 2.28 -6.66
N LEU A 71 2.05 2.62 -6.07
CA LEU A 71 2.22 2.79 -4.64
C LEU A 71 2.57 4.24 -4.34
N GLU A 72 1.94 4.79 -3.31
CA GLU A 72 2.34 6.06 -2.72
C GLU A 72 3.17 5.79 -1.46
N GLU A 73 4.39 6.30 -1.44
CA GLU A 73 5.35 6.11 -0.36
C GLU A 73 5.69 7.45 0.28
N TYR A 74 5.60 7.52 1.61
CA TYR A 74 5.89 8.71 2.39
C TYR A 74 7.06 8.46 3.34
N SER A 75 8.10 9.28 3.23
CA SER A 75 9.21 9.27 4.19
C SER A 75 8.94 10.21 5.36
N TRP A 76 8.12 9.78 6.32
CA TRP A 76 7.85 10.55 7.54
C TRP A 76 9.06 10.51 8.49
N LYS A 77 9.69 11.67 8.72
CA LYS A 77 10.56 11.84 9.89
C LYS A 77 9.72 12.35 11.06
N LEU A 78 9.30 11.44 11.93
CA LEU A 78 8.67 11.81 13.19
C LEU A 78 9.68 12.53 14.09
N LYS A 79 9.54 13.85 14.20
CA LYS A 79 10.32 14.67 15.13
C LYS A 79 9.38 15.24 16.19
N ILE A 80 9.41 14.66 17.38
CA ILE A 80 8.64 15.19 18.51
C ILE A 80 9.31 16.48 18.98
N HIS A 81 8.56 17.58 19.01
CA HIS A 81 9.07 18.85 19.50
C HIS A 81 9.37 18.75 21.01
N LYS A 82 10.48 19.34 21.47
CA LYS A 82 10.89 19.28 22.89
C LYS A 82 9.80 19.81 23.83
N LEU A 83 9.10 20.89 23.44
CA LEU A 83 7.95 21.42 24.20
C LEU A 83 6.84 20.39 24.42
N THR A 84 6.57 19.54 23.43
CA THR A 84 5.56 18.48 23.55
C THR A 84 6.02 17.40 24.53
N LEU A 85 7.31 17.17 24.66
CA LEU A 85 7.86 16.29 25.71
C LEU A 85 7.89 16.98 27.08
N ASP A 86 8.07 18.30 27.11
CA ASP A 86 8.09 19.07 28.35
C ASP A 86 6.74 19.03 29.09
N SER A 87 5.61 19.03 28.37
CA SER A 87 4.29 18.85 29.00
C SER A 87 4.12 17.47 29.63
N THR A 88 4.80 16.45 29.13
CA THR A 88 4.75 15.07 29.65
C THR A 88 5.70 14.82 30.83
N LYS A 89 6.55 15.80 31.19
CA LYS A 89 7.52 15.67 32.31
C LYS A 89 6.86 15.46 33.66
N THR A 90 5.60 15.84 33.84
CA THR A 90 4.84 15.57 35.06
C THR A 90 4.63 14.07 35.28
N GLU A 91 4.49 13.30 34.20
CA GLU A 91 4.15 11.88 34.23
C GLU A 91 5.29 10.95 33.79
N TYR A 92 6.28 11.45 33.03
CA TYR A 92 7.33 10.63 32.44
C TYR A 92 8.73 11.22 32.68
N ASN A 93 9.72 10.33 32.79
CA ASN A 93 11.14 10.62 32.84
C ASN A 93 11.83 10.07 31.58
N ILE A 94 12.74 10.84 30.98
CA ILE A 94 13.59 10.34 29.90
C ILE A 94 14.92 9.87 30.50
N VAL A 95 15.18 8.57 30.48
CA VAL A 95 16.44 7.96 30.96
C VAL A 95 17.04 7.15 29.82
N ASN A 96 18.28 7.45 29.43
CA ASN A 96 18.98 6.80 28.30
C ASN A 96 18.18 6.81 26.98
N GLY A 97 17.50 7.92 26.69
CA GLY A 97 16.67 8.06 25.49
C GLY A 97 15.34 7.29 25.51
N LYS A 98 14.98 6.66 26.63
CA LYS A 98 13.71 5.95 26.82
C LYS A 98 12.78 6.72 27.75
N LEU A 99 11.50 6.80 27.41
CA LEU A 99 10.44 7.35 28.26
C LEU A 99 10.00 6.31 29.29
N ASN A 100 10.13 6.63 30.57
CA ASN A 100 9.69 5.81 31.70
C ASN A 100 8.58 6.54 32.45
N LYS A 101 7.43 5.90 32.67
CA LYS A 101 6.36 6.47 33.49
C LYS A 101 6.84 6.61 34.94
N LYS A 102 6.61 7.75 35.56
CA LYS A 102 6.84 7.96 36.98
C LYS A 102 5.87 7.07 37.75
N ARG A 103 6.41 6.26 38.67
CA ARG A 103 5.59 5.54 39.63
C ARG A 103 5.22 6.54 40.73
N TYR A 104 3.93 6.79 40.91
CA TYR A 104 3.44 7.55 42.06
C TYR A 104 3.58 6.63 43.29
N GLU A 105 4.36 7.05 44.28
CA GLU A 105 4.36 6.49 45.64
C GLU A 105 3.29 7.18 46.48
#